data_AF-A0A0W8CPY7-F1
#
_entry.id   AF-A0A0W8CPY7-F1
#
_cell.length_a   1.000
_cell.length_b   1.000
_cell.length_c   1.000
_cell.angle_alpha   90.00
_cell.angle_beta   90.00
_cell.angle_gamma   90.00
#
_symmetry.space_group_name_H-M   'P 1'
#
loop_
_entity.id
_entity.type
_entity.pdbx_description
1 polymer ?
#
loop_
_entity_poly.entity_id
_entity_poly.type
_entity_poly.pdbx_seq_one_letter_code
_entity_poly.pdbx_strand_id
1 'polypeptide(L)'
;MVFFGKLLIAVGTLLLVHAGYYSVQCTLLRFLFPTLSSCISYRRFDAVNSIQPDESYVKLTETADAQMPPFEVVVELVAAFLVSLVGVLLTSGEILPIRSNDALHSRSLATVISSPDFHVFNHRGKALHKRVMS
;
A
#
# COMPACT_ATOMS: atom_id res chain seq x y z
N MET A 1 5.20 12.91 3.49
CA MET A 1 5.25 11.64 2.72
C MET A 1 4.05 10.72 2.99
N VAL A 2 3.52 10.67 4.22
CA VAL A 2 2.38 9.81 4.57
C VAL A 2 1.13 10.00 3.69
N PHE A 3 0.81 11.23 3.27
CA PHE A 3 -0.31 11.49 2.36
C PHE A 3 -0.12 10.80 1.00
N PHE A 4 1.09 10.90 0.44
CA PHE A 4 1.43 10.26 -0.83
C PHE A 4 1.45 8.72 -0.69
N GLY A 5 1.96 8.19 0.43
CA GLY A 5 1.89 6.76 0.72
C GLY A 5 0.45 6.23 0.74
N LYS A 6 -0.46 6.94 1.41
CA LYS A 6 -1.90 6.61 1.42
C LYS A 6 -2.53 6.69 0.03
N LEU A 7 -2.15 7.67 -0.78
CA LEU A 7 -2.60 7.78 -2.17
C LEU A 7 -2.14 6.56 -3.00
N LEU A 8 -0.87 6.14 -2.86
CA LEU A 8 -0.35 4.96 -3.55
C LEU A 8 -1.06 3.68 -3.10
N ILE A 9 -1.35 3.54 -1.80
CA ILE A 9 -2.12 2.41 -1.29
C ILE A 9 -3.51 2.39 -1.94
N ALA A 10 -4.21 3.53 -1.99
CA ALA A 10 -5.54 3.60 -2.60
C ALA A 10 -5.53 3.29 -4.11
N VAL A 11 -4.54 3.77 -4.84
CA VAL A 11 -4.37 3.46 -6.27
C VAL A 11 -4.00 1.99 -6.47
N GLY A 12 -3.06 1.47 -5.68
CA GLY A 12 -2.60 0.07 -5.75
C GLY A 12 -3.71 -0.92 -5.43
N THR A 13 -4.56 -0.65 -4.44
CA THR A 13 -5.71 -1.51 -4.12
C THR A 13 -6.78 -1.46 -5.21
N LEU A 14 -7.05 -0.29 -5.79
CA LEU A 14 -7.97 -0.16 -6.92
C LEU A 14 -7.47 -0.96 -8.13
N LEU A 15 -6.17 -0.89 -8.45
CA LEU A 15 -5.55 -1.68 -9.52
C LEU A 15 -5.58 -3.19 -9.23
N LEU A 16 -5.39 -3.60 -7.97
CA LEU A 16 -5.50 -5.01 -7.59
C LEU A 16 -6.93 -5.54 -7.78
N VAL A 17 -7.93 -4.74 -7.40
CA VAL A 17 -9.35 -5.08 -7.62
C VAL A 17 -9.66 -5.11 -9.11
N HIS A 18 -9.12 -4.17 -9.89
CA HIS A 18 -9.22 -4.16 -11.34
C HIS A 18 -8.65 -5.45 -11.94
N ALA A 19 -7.36 -5.74 -11.72
CA ALA A 19 -6.71 -6.97 -12.20
C ALA A 19 -7.44 -8.25 -11.74
N GLY A 20 -7.92 -8.26 -10.49
CA GLY A 20 -8.76 -9.33 -9.94
C GLY A 20 -10.06 -9.52 -10.72
N TYR A 21 -10.79 -8.43 -10.99
CA TYR A 21 -12.01 -8.47 -11.81
C TYR A 21 -11.74 -8.98 -13.24
N TYR A 22 -10.67 -8.50 -13.89
CA TYR A 22 -10.27 -8.98 -15.22
C TYR A 22 -9.93 -10.46 -15.23
N SER A 23 -9.24 -10.97 -14.20
CA SER A 23 -8.92 -12.40 -14.11
C SER A 23 -10.19 -13.28 -14.04
N VAL A 24 -11.20 -12.86 -13.26
CA VAL A 24 -12.50 -13.55 -13.16
C VAL A 24 -13.27 -13.42 -14.47
N GLN A 25 -13.26 -12.25 -15.12
CA GLN A 25 -13.94 -12.06 -16.40
C GLN A 25 -13.29 -12.89 -17.52
N CYS A 26 -11.97 -12.98 -17.59
CA CYS A 26 -11.28 -13.86 -18.55
C CYS A 26 -11.60 -15.34 -18.32
N THR A 27 -11.79 -15.74 -17.06
CA THR A 27 -12.17 -17.11 -16.69
C THR A 27 -13.65 -17.39 -17.01
N LEU A 28 -14.54 -16.43 -16.76
CA LEU A 28 -16.00 -16.60 -16.85
C LEU A 28 -16.57 -16.32 -18.25
N LEU A 29 -16.07 -15.29 -18.95
CA LEU A 29 -16.54 -14.91 -20.30
C LEU A 29 -16.09 -15.92 -21.38
N ARG A 30 -15.04 -16.72 -21.11
CA ARG A 30 -14.61 -17.83 -21.98
C ARG A 30 -15.62 -18.99 -22.00
N PHE A 31 -16.48 -19.10 -20.99
CA PHE A 31 -17.50 -20.15 -20.89
C PHE A 31 -18.89 -19.76 -21.45
N LEU A 32 -19.22 -18.46 -21.57
CA LEU A 32 -20.61 -18.04 -21.84
C LEU A 32 -20.84 -17.37 -23.22
N PHE A 33 -19.91 -16.56 -23.76
CA PHE A 33 -20.15 -15.83 -25.02
C PHE A 33 -18.85 -15.48 -25.78
N PRO A 34 -18.50 -16.17 -26.90
CA PRO A 34 -17.30 -15.88 -27.68
C PRO A 34 -17.39 -14.62 -28.58
N THR A 35 -18.50 -13.87 -28.56
CA THR A 35 -18.80 -12.88 -29.62
C THR A 35 -19.14 -11.45 -29.19
N LEU A 36 -19.28 -11.13 -27.89
CA LEU A 36 -19.64 -9.77 -27.47
C LEU A 36 -18.46 -8.94 -26.93
N SER A 37 -17.83 -8.22 -27.86
CA SER A 37 -17.61 -6.76 -27.80
C SER A 37 -16.98 -6.11 -26.55
N SER A 38 -15.94 -6.71 -25.97
CA SER A 38 -14.87 -5.96 -25.28
C SER A 38 -13.45 -6.45 -25.63
N CYS A 39 -13.34 -7.37 -26.59
CA CYS A 39 -12.10 -8.04 -27.00
C CYS A 39 -11.19 -7.22 -27.93
N ILE A 40 -11.32 -5.89 -27.98
CA ILE A 40 -10.51 -5.05 -28.90
C ILE A 40 -9.01 -5.13 -28.55
N SER A 41 -8.66 -5.35 -27.27
CA SER A 41 -7.25 -5.52 -26.88
C SER A 41 -6.74 -6.97 -27.06
N TYR A 42 -7.61 -7.97 -26.91
CA TYR A 42 -7.20 -9.38 -26.93
C TYR A 42 -6.72 -9.84 -28.32
N ARG A 43 -7.39 -9.41 -29.40
CA ARG A 43 -7.04 -9.83 -30.77
C ARG A 43 -5.70 -9.26 -31.26
N ARG A 44 -5.21 -8.14 -30.69
CA ARG A 44 -3.91 -7.54 -31.06
C ARG A 44 -2.74 -8.25 -30.37
N PHE A 45 -2.99 -8.95 -29.25
CA PHE A 45 -1.96 -9.54 -28.40
C PHE A 45 -1.64 -11.01 -28.74
N ASP A 46 -2.59 -11.76 -29.29
CA ASP A 46 -2.34 -13.13 -29.80
C ASP A 46 -1.23 -13.18 -30.86
N ALA A 47 -0.93 -12.06 -31.54
CA ALA A 47 0.16 -11.98 -32.51
C ALA A 47 1.56 -11.88 -31.86
N VAL A 48 1.65 -11.38 -30.63
CA VAL A 48 2.95 -11.11 -29.94
C VAL A 48 3.37 -12.29 -29.05
N ASN A 49 2.43 -13.02 -28.44
CA ASN A 49 2.70 -14.17 -27.57
C ASN A 49 2.83 -15.52 -28.30
N SER A 50 3.10 -15.51 -29.61
CA SER A 50 3.38 -16.73 -30.38
C SER A 50 4.76 -17.37 -30.09
N ILE A 51 5.46 -16.92 -29.03
CA ILE A 51 6.68 -17.58 -28.54
C ILE A 51 6.27 -18.58 -27.43
N GLN A 52 6.32 -19.85 -27.82
CA GLN A 52 5.64 -21.06 -27.30
C GLN A 52 6.04 -21.54 -25.89
N PRO A 53 5.14 -22.21 -25.15
CA PRO A 53 5.52 -23.37 -24.34
C PRO A 53 5.71 -24.57 -25.27
N ASP A 54 6.91 -25.17 -25.25
CA ASP A 54 7.27 -26.30 -26.13
C ASP A 54 6.39 -27.54 -25.90
N GLU A 55 6.10 -28.27 -26.99
CA GLU A 55 5.22 -29.46 -27.03
C GLU A 55 5.60 -30.57 -26.03
N SER A 56 6.83 -30.61 -25.54
CA SER A 56 7.31 -31.58 -24.56
C SER A 56 6.72 -31.38 -23.16
N TYR A 57 6.40 -30.14 -22.79
CA TYR A 57 5.92 -29.81 -21.44
C TYR A 57 4.45 -30.23 -21.24
N VAL A 58 3.64 -30.16 -22.29
CA VAL A 58 2.23 -30.55 -22.31
C VAL A 58 2.06 -32.08 -22.29
N LYS A 59 3.01 -32.82 -22.85
CA LYS A 59 2.99 -34.29 -22.89
C LYS A 59 3.38 -34.96 -21.56
N LEU A 60 4.07 -34.26 -20.66
CA LEU A 60 4.56 -34.79 -19.40
C LEU A 60 3.54 -34.73 -18.26
N THR A 61 2.52 -33.88 -18.36
CA THR A 61 1.75 -33.48 -17.17
C THR A 61 0.41 -34.19 -16.98
N GLU A 62 -0.17 -34.90 -17.98
CA GLU A 62 -1.44 -35.67 -17.90
C GLU A 62 -2.62 -35.00 -17.13
N THR A 63 -2.51 -33.71 -16.82
CA THR A 63 -3.40 -32.87 -16.03
C THR A 63 -3.44 -31.52 -16.74
N ALA A 64 -4.10 -31.49 -17.90
CA ALA A 64 -4.08 -30.36 -18.82
C ALA A 64 -4.94 -29.15 -18.39
N ASP A 65 -5.47 -29.14 -17.16
CA ASP A 65 -6.54 -28.21 -16.76
C ASP A 65 -6.12 -27.13 -15.75
N ALA A 66 -4.81 -26.88 -15.58
CA ALA A 66 -4.37 -25.67 -14.88
C ALA A 66 -4.24 -24.52 -15.88
N GLN A 67 -5.36 -23.86 -16.20
CA GLN A 67 -5.36 -22.65 -17.04
C GLN A 67 -4.61 -21.51 -16.33
N MET A 68 -3.39 -21.24 -16.77
CA MET A 68 -2.65 -20.04 -16.36
C MET A 68 -3.34 -18.79 -16.92
N PRO A 69 -3.53 -17.72 -16.12
CA PRO A 69 -4.10 -16.46 -16.60
C PRO A 69 -3.19 -15.82 -17.66
N PRO A 70 -3.74 -15.02 -18.58
CA PRO A 70 -2.95 -14.35 -19.62
C PRO A 70 -1.85 -13.48 -18.99
N PHE A 71 -0.69 -13.47 -19.66
CA PHE A 71 0.53 -12.79 -19.18
C PHE A 71 0.29 -11.32 -18.78
N GLU A 72 -0.52 -10.58 -19.53
CA GLU A 72 -0.87 -9.19 -19.23
C GLU A 72 -1.47 -9.00 -17.83
N VAL A 73 -2.38 -9.90 -17.43
CA VAL A 73 -3.03 -9.85 -16.11
C VAL A 73 -2.02 -10.16 -15.01
N VAL A 74 -1.06 -11.05 -15.28
CA VAL A 74 0.03 -11.37 -14.35
C VAL A 74 0.93 -10.15 -14.15
N VAL A 75 1.30 -9.47 -15.24
CA VAL A 75 2.13 -8.25 -15.18
C VAL A 75 1.39 -7.13 -14.45
N GLU A 76 0.10 -6.91 -14.72
CA GLU A 76 -0.72 -5.91 -14.03
C GLU A 76 -0.84 -6.20 -12.53
N LEU A 77 -1.05 -7.46 -12.15
CA LEU A 77 -1.15 -7.87 -10.74
C LEU A 77 0.17 -7.64 -9.99
N VAL A 78 1.30 -8.02 -10.60
CA VAL A 78 2.63 -7.79 -10.03
C VAL A 78 2.90 -6.30 -9.87
N ALA A 79 2.58 -5.50 -10.89
CA ALA A 79 2.73 -4.05 -10.84
C ALA A 79 1.85 -3.42 -9.73
N ALA A 80 0.57 -3.80 -9.65
CA ALA A 80 -0.35 -3.33 -8.62
C ALA A 80 0.12 -3.69 -7.20
N PHE A 81 0.66 -4.91 -7.03
CA PHE A 81 1.25 -5.35 -5.76
C PHE A 81 2.47 -4.50 -5.38
N LEU A 82 3.39 -4.26 -6.32
CA LEU A 82 4.58 -3.44 -6.05
C LEU A 82 4.22 -1.99 -5.70
N VAL A 83 3.25 -1.39 -6.40
CA VAL A 83 2.76 -0.04 -6.07
C VAL A 83 2.17 0.01 -4.65
N SER A 84 1.35 -0.98 -4.30
CA SER A 84 0.77 -1.11 -2.95
C SER A 84 1.86 -1.28 -1.88
N LEU A 85 2.85 -2.15 -2.14
CA LEU A 85 3.98 -2.39 -1.23
C LEU A 85 4.77 -1.10 -0.97
N VAL A 86 5.11 -0.36 -2.03
CA VAL A 86 5.79 0.94 -1.91
C VAL A 86 4.94 1.92 -1.09
N GLY A 87 3.63 1.98 -1.34
CA GLY A 87 2.71 2.82 -0.57
C GLY A 87 2.72 2.50 0.93
N VAL A 88 2.72 1.21 1.29
CA VAL A 88 2.80 0.75 2.68
C VAL A 88 4.13 1.10 3.32
N LEU A 89 5.26 0.89 2.63
CA LEU A 89 6.59 1.23 3.14
C LEU A 89 6.75 2.73 3.38
N LEU A 90 6.17 3.57 2.53
CA LEU A 90 6.15 5.03 2.73
C LEU A 90 5.24 5.47 3.89
N THR A 91 4.36 4.59 4.36
CA THR A 91 3.39 4.85 5.44
C THR A 91 3.83 4.24 6.77
N SER A 92 4.76 3.27 6.79
CA SER A 92 5.10 2.49 7.98
C SER A 92 5.75 3.28 9.12
N GLY A 93 6.07 4.56 8.90
CA GLY A 93 6.68 5.42 9.89
C GLY A 93 8.15 5.06 10.16
N GLU A 94 8.80 5.88 10.98
CA GLU A 94 10.19 5.65 11.37
C GLU A 94 10.26 4.82 12.65
N ILE A 95 11.29 3.99 12.73
CA ILE A 95 11.58 3.21 13.94
C ILE A 95 12.12 4.17 14.99
N LEU A 96 11.50 4.19 16.17
CA LEU A 96 11.95 4.99 17.30
C LEU A 96 13.19 4.37 17.98
N PRO A 97 14.12 5.18 18.52
CA PRO A 97 15.29 4.68 19.21
C PRO A 97 14.92 3.95 20.50
N ILE A 98 15.57 2.80 20.75
CA ILE A 98 15.33 1.96 21.94
C ILE A 98 15.85 2.63 23.23
N ARG A 99 16.87 3.49 23.10
CA ARG A 99 17.50 4.13 24.26
C ARG A 99 16.64 5.27 24.76
N SER A 100 16.09 5.11 25.97
CA SER A 100 15.24 6.12 26.62
C SER A 100 15.94 7.46 26.85
N ASN A 101 17.28 7.46 27.00
CA ASN A 101 18.04 8.69 27.21
C ASN A 101 18.03 9.62 25.99
N ASP A 102 17.89 9.08 24.78
CA ASP A 102 17.89 9.87 23.55
C ASP A 102 16.67 10.81 23.49
N ALA A 103 15.54 10.37 24.06
CA ALA A 103 14.36 11.22 24.23
C ALA A 103 14.52 12.28 25.35
N LEU A 104 15.30 11.97 26.39
CA LEU A 104 15.52 12.83 27.55
C LEU A 104 16.46 14.02 27.26
N HIS A 105 17.42 13.86 26.35
CA HIS A 105 18.34 14.95 25.97
C HIS A 105 17.62 16.19 25.40
N SER A 106 16.42 16.04 24.84
CA SER A 106 15.62 17.16 24.32
C SER A 106 14.79 17.89 25.40
N ARG A 107 14.75 17.37 26.64
CA ARG A 107 13.89 17.87 27.71
C ARG A 107 14.70 18.70 28.71
N SER A 108 14.15 19.85 29.10
CA SER A 108 14.76 20.71 30.13
C SER A 108 14.51 20.15 31.54
N LEU A 109 15.43 20.39 32.48
CA LEU A 109 15.22 20.03 33.88
C LEU A 109 13.93 20.63 34.45
N ALA A 110 13.58 21.86 34.05
CA ALA A 110 12.34 22.51 34.48
C ALA A 110 11.08 21.70 34.12
N THR A 111 11.08 21.02 32.97
CA THR A 111 9.99 20.14 32.53
C THR A 111 10.00 18.80 33.27
N VAL A 112 11.18 18.28 33.61
CA VAL A 112 11.32 16.99 34.32
C VAL A 112 10.93 17.11 35.79
N ILE A 113 11.27 18.23 36.43
CA ILE A 113 10.97 18.46 37.86
C ILE A 113 9.56 19.03 38.09
N SER A 114 8.87 19.51 37.05
CA SER A 114 7.53 20.06 37.20
C SER A 114 6.51 18.92 37.37
N SER A 115 5.95 18.80 38.56
CA SER A 115 4.84 17.88 38.82
C SER A 115 3.51 18.65 38.75
N PRO A 116 2.69 18.47 37.69
CA PRO A 116 1.45 19.23 37.51
C PRO A 116 0.45 18.99 38.66
N ASP A 117 0.46 17.80 39.25
CA ASP A 117 -0.41 17.42 40.37
C ASP A 117 -0.12 18.19 41.66
N PHE A 118 1.08 18.78 41.79
CA PHE A 118 1.53 19.51 42.98
C PHE A 118 1.74 21.00 42.73
N HIS A 119 1.02 21.57 41.75
CA HIS A 119 1.22 22.97 41.40
C HIS A 119 0.65 23.92 42.48
N VAL A 120 1.53 24.73 43.10
CA VAL A 120 1.12 25.74 44.08
C VAL A 120 0.94 27.09 43.39
N PHE A 121 -0.29 27.56 43.31
CA PHE A 121 -0.62 28.83 42.63
C PHE A 121 -0.28 30.10 43.43
N ASN A 122 0.20 29.97 44.68
CA ASN A 122 0.62 31.10 45.51
C ASN A 122 2.07 31.51 45.22
N HIS A 123 2.32 32.00 44.01
CA HIS A 123 3.65 32.39 43.52
C HIS A 123 3.65 33.84 43.02
N ARG A 124 4.85 34.43 42.88
CA ARG A 124 5.04 35.85 42.52
C ARG A 124 4.43 36.22 41.16
N GLY A 125 4.21 35.24 40.28
CA GLY A 125 3.52 35.42 38.99
C GLY A 125 2.10 35.99 39.13
N LYS A 126 1.39 35.68 40.22
CA LYS A 126 0.04 36.21 40.49
C LYS A 126 0.03 37.74 40.66
N ALA A 127 1.04 38.30 41.32
CA ALA A 127 1.16 39.75 41.50
C ALA A 127 1.67 40.46 40.25
N LEU A 128 2.53 39.79 39.46
CA LEU A 128 3.03 40.30 38.19
C LEU A 128 1.90 40.41 37.15
N HIS A 129 1.07 39.37 37.01
CA HIS A 129 -0.06 39.37 36.07
C HIS A 129 -1.04 40.53 36.35
N LYS A 130 -1.34 40.79 37.62
CA LYS A 130 -2.22 41.89 38.04
C LYS A 130 -1.69 43.28 37.67
N ARG A 131 -0.36 43.47 37.62
CA ARG A 131 0.27 44.76 37.26
C ARG A 131 0.42 44.96 35.76
N VAL A 132 0.57 43.88 35.00
CA VAL A 132 0.69 43.96 33.53
C VAL A 132 -0.67 44.20 32.87
N MET A 133 -1.75 43.72 33.49
CA MET A 133 -3.12 43.87 32.97
C MET A 133 -3.87 45.12 33.48
N SER A 134 -3.27 45.92 34.37
CA SER A 134 -3.81 47.20 34.84
C SER A 134 -3.22 48.36 34.07
#